data_AF-A0A7V4WXF5-F1
#
_entry.id   AF-A0A7V4WXF5-F1
#
_cell.length_a   1.000
_cell.length_b   1.000
_cell.length_c   1.000
_cell.angle_alpha   90.00
_cell.angle_beta   90.00
_cell.angle_gamma   90.00
#
_symmetry.space_group_name_H-M   'P 1'
#
loop_
_entity.id
_entity.type
_entity.pdbx_description
1 polymer ?
#
loop_
_entity_poly.entity_id
_entity_poly.type
_entity_poly.pdbx_seq_one_letter_code
_entity_poly.pdbx_strand_id
1 'polypeptide(L)'
;IKVTATTVRVPVFRGHSESLNIETEKKITPNEVRAILSKAPGIIVYDAPEKNIYPLPLYAAGKDETYVGRIREDDTIENGINMWIVSDNLRKGAALNAVQIAEKLIEMAN
;
A
#
# COMPACT_ATOMS: atom_id res chain seq x y z
N ILE A 1 15.30 5.79 8.50
CA ILE A 1 14.08 6.26 7.80
C ILE A 1 13.29 7.10 8.80
N LYS A 2 13.00 8.37 8.48
CA LYS A 2 12.22 9.27 9.35
C LYS A 2 10.73 9.06 9.09
N VAL A 3 9.92 8.97 10.14
CA VAL A 3 8.47 8.74 10.03
C VAL A 3 7.73 9.58 11.06
N THR A 4 6.67 10.25 10.62
CA THR A 4 5.65 10.85 11.48
C THR A 4 4.28 10.43 10.96
N ALA A 5 3.31 10.26 11.86
CA ALA A 5 1.99 9.76 11.50
C ALA A 5 0.89 10.45 12.30
N THR A 6 -0.21 10.77 11.62
CA THR A 6 -1.49 11.10 12.25
C THR A 6 -2.43 9.93 12.02
N THR A 7 -2.96 9.34 13.09
CA THR A 7 -3.87 8.20 13.00
C THR A 7 -5.28 8.65 13.35
N VAL A 8 -6.24 8.38 12.47
CA VAL A 8 -7.62 8.85 12.59
C VAL A 8 -8.57 7.69 12.39
N ARG A 9 -9.61 7.61 13.24
CA ARG A 9 -10.70 6.66 13.06
C ARG A 9 -11.82 7.31 12.24
N VAL A 10 -12.29 6.59 11.23
CA VAL A 10 -13.45 6.94 10.39
C VAL A 10 -14.45 5.79 10.43
N PRO A 11 -15.75 6.00 10.11
CA PRO A 11 -16.78 4.97 10.18
C PRO A 11 -16.70 3.98 9.01
N VAL A 12 -15.58 3.25 8.91
CA VAL A 12 -15.31 2.18 7.95
C VAL A 12 -15.14 0.88 8.73
N PHE A 13 -15.92 -0.15 8.37
CA PHE A 13 -15.96 -1.41 9.12
C PHE A 13 -14.64 -2.18 9.07
N ARG A 14 -14.04 -2.32 7.87
CA ARG A 14 -12.73 -2.94 7.62
C ARG A 14 -12.13 -2.38 6.34
N GLY A 15 -10.81 -2.42 6.25
CA GLY A 15 -10.05 -1.79 5.17
C GLY A 15 -9.42 -0.48 5.67
N HIS A 16 -8.23 -0.57 6.27
CA HIS A 16 -7.48 0.63 6.64
C HIS A 16 -6.92 1.27 5.37
N SER A 17 -6.90 2.60 5.38
CA SER A 17 -6.40 3.40 4.28
C SER A 17 -5.39 4.43 4.76
N GLU A 18 -4.34 4.61 3.97
CA GLU A 18 -3.22 5.46 4.31
C GLU A 18 -2.92 6.41 3.16
N SER A 19 -2.97 7.71 3.46
CA SER A 19 -2.39 8.74 2.60
C SER A 19 -0.93 8.86 2.97
N LEU A 20 -0.04 8.51 2.04
CA LEU A 20 1.40 8.50 2.25
C LEU A 20 2.06 9.57 1.38
N ASN A 21 2.96 10.31 2.01
CA ASN A 21 3.92 11.18 1.35
C ASN A 21 5.31 10.67 1.71
N ILE A 22 6.12 10.37 0.70
CA ILE A 22 7.48 9.86 0.87
C ILE A 22 8.46 10.74 0.10
N GLU A 23 9.70 10.80 0.57
CA GLU A 23 10.83 11.39 -0.13
C GLU A 23 11.86 10.30 -0.40
N THR A 24 12.27 10.14 -1.66
CA THR A 24 13.28 9.15 -2.06
C THR A 24 14.67 9.77 -2.16
N GLU A 25 15.74 8.95 -2.02
CA GLU A 25 17.13 9.44 -2.11
C GLU A 25 17.46 10.06 -3.48
N LYS A 26 16.79 9.58 -4.53
CA LYS A 26 16.90 10.07 -5.91
C LYS A 26 15.51 10.27 -6.47
N LYS A 27 15.37 11.19 -7.43
CA LYS A 27 14.12 11.39 -8.16
C LYS A 27 13.65 10.06 -8.76
N ILE A 28 12.37 9.79 -8.62
CA ILE A 28 11.69 8.65 -9.22
C ILE A 28 10.36 9.12 -9.80
N THR A 29 10.02 8.63 -10.98
CA THR A 29 8.75 8.98 -11.64
C THR A 29 7.60 8.11 -11.09
N PRO A 30 6.35 8.59 -11.14
CA PRO A 30 5.18 7.77 -10.79
C PRO A 30 5.10 6.46 -11.56
N ASN A 31 5.56 6.42 -12.82
CA ASN A 31 5.56 5.21 -13.63
C ASN A 31 6.59 4.19 -13.17
N GLU A 32 7.78 4.63 -12.74
CA GLU A 32 8.77 3.75 -12.13
C GLU A 32 8.27 3.20 -10.79
N VAL A 33 7.62 4.03 -9.97
CA VAL A 33 6.98 3.58 -8.71
C VAL A 33 5.94 2.49 -9.00
N ARG A 34 5.03 2.71 -9.96
CA ARG A 34 4.08 1.68 -10.40
C ARG A 34 4.79 0.40 -10.84
N ALA A 35 5.82 0.52 -11.67
CA ALA A 35 6.55 -0.63 -12.20
C ALA A 35 7.26 -1.45 -11.10
N ILE A 36 7.80 -0.80 -10.07
CA ILE A 36 8.41 -1.45 -8.92
C ILE A 36 7.35 -2.14 -8.07
N LEU A 37 6.29 -1.42 -7.70
CA LEU A 37 5.23 -1.93 -6.84
C LEU A 37 4.46 -3.09 -7.48
N SER A 38 4.23 -3.05 -8.80
CA SER A 38 3.58 -4.16 -9.53
C SER A 38 4.38 -5.47 -9.52
N LYS A 39 5.67 -5.43 -9.19
CA LYS A 39 6.53 -6.62 -9.06
C LYS A 39 6.62 -7.13 -7.62
N ALA A 40 6.16 -6.36 -6.65
CA ALA A 40 6.23 -6.73 -5.25
C ALA A 40 5.14 -7.77 -4.92
N PRO A 41 5.50 -8.93 -4.32
CA PRO A 41 4.52 -9.95 -3.96
C PRO A 41 3.45 -9.40 -3.00
N GLY A 42 2.18 -9.71 -3.30
CA GLY A 42 1.05 -9.27 -2.48
C GLY A 42 0.64 -7.80 -2.65
N ILE A 43 1.28 -7.05 -3.55
CA ILE A 43 0.87 -5.68 -3.91
C ILE A 43 0.11 -5.71 -5.23
N ILE A 44 -1.05 -5.04 -5.26
CA ILE A 44 -1.80 -4.76 -6.48
C ILE A 44 -1.77 -3.25 -6.74
N VAL A 45 -1.13 -2.86 -7.83
CA VAL A 45 -1.21 -1.48 -8.33
C VAL A 45 -2.58 -1.30 -8.98
N TYR A 46 -3.43 -0.53 -8.32
CA TYR A 46 -4.80 -0.25 -8.72
C TYR A 46 -4.92 1.25 -8.98
N ASP A 47 -4.30 1.72 -10.07
CA ASP A 47 -4.05 3.15 -10.30
C ASP A 47 -4.32 3.56 -11.75
N ALA A 48 -5.58 3.87 -12.05
CA ALA A 48 -6.00 4.56 -13.27
C ALA A 48 -7.09 5.59 -12.91
N PRO A 49 -6.71 6.72 -12.27
CA PRO A 49 -7.66 7.71 -11.75
C PRO A 49 -8.58 8.30 -12.83
N GLU A 50 -8.10 8.41 -14.06
CA GLU A 50 -8.87 8.86 -15.23
C GLU A 50 -10.04 7.93 -15.59
N LYS A 51 -10.00 6.69 -15.09
CA LYS A 51 -11.07 5.68 -15.21
C LYS A 51 -11.79 5.42 -13.88
N ASN A 52 -11.56 6.26 -12.86
CA ASN A 52 -12.02 6.08 -11.49
C ASN A 52 -11.53 4.79 -10.81
N ILE A 53 -10.33 4.33 -11.19
CA ILE A 53 -9.71 3.14 -10.61
C ILE A 53 -8.66 3.59 -9.60
N TYR A 54 -8.99 3.44 -8.33
CA TYR A 54 -8.10 3.70 -7.20
C TYR A 54 -8.52 2.88 -5.97
N PRO A 55 -7.61 2.61 -5.02
CA PRO A 55 -7.92 1.74 -3.89
C PRO A 55 -9.06 2.30 -3.03
N LEU A 56 -10.03 1.44 -2.71
CA LEU A 56 -11.14 1.75 -1.79
C LEU A 56 -11.25 0.64 -0.74
N PRO A 57 -11.55 0.97 0.54
CA PRO A 57 -11.77 -0.03 1.59
C PRO A 57 -12.76 -1.12 1.20
N LEU A 58 -13.84 -0.73 0.51
CA LEU A 58 -14.87 -1.65 0.03
C LEU A 58 -14.30 -2.75 -0.88
N TYR A 59 -13.31 -2.42 -1.72
CA TYR A 59 -12.73 -3.36 -2.67
C TYR A 59 -11.60 -4.20 -2.06
N ALA A 60 -10.90 -3.69 -1.05
CA ALA A 60 -9.86 -4.42 -0.33
C ALA A 60 -10.42 -5.36 0.75
N ALA A 61 -11.62 -5.10 1.24
CA ALA A 61 -12.25 -5.91 2.29
C ALA A 61 -12.37 -7.39 1.90
N GLY A 62 -11.87 -8.28 2.77
CA GLY A 62 -11.87 -9.72 2.55
C GLY A 62 -10.84 -10.21 1.52
N LYS A 63 -9.92 -9.35 1.07
CA LYS A 63 -8.81 -9.69 0.18
C LYS A 63 -7.50 -9.80 0.95
N ASP A 64 -6.56 -10.55 0.39
CA ASP A 64 -5.27 -10.83 1.01
C ASP A 64 -4.20 -9.83 0.58
N GLU A 65 -4.43 -9.16 -0.55
CA GLU A 65 -3.53 -8.20 -1.17
C GLU A 65 -3.61 -6.82 -0.53
N THR A 66 -2.52 -6.06 -0.72
CA THR A 66 -2.47 -4.62 -0.44
C THR A 66 -2.60 -3.85 -1.75
N TYR A 67 -3.57 -2.94 -1.80
CA TYR A 67 -3.86 -2.14 -2.98
C TYR A 67 -3.17 -0.78 -2.88
N VAL A 68 -2.47 -0.38 -3.93
CA VAL A 68 -1.76 0.91 -3.98
C VAL A 68 -2.20 1.68 -5.23
N GLY A 69 -2.45 2.98 -5.08
CA GLY A 69 -2.74 3.87 -6.20
C GLY A 69 -2.66 5.33 -5.81
N ARG A 70 -3.26 6.21 -6.63
CA ARG A 70 -3.13 7.66 -6.54
C ARG A 70 -1.67 8.13 -6.55
N ILE A 71 -0.82 7.37 -7.26
CA ILE A 71 0.62 7.57 -7.30
C ILE A 71 0.91 8.79 -8.17
N ARG A 72 1.55 9.81 -7.58
CA ARG A 72 1.88 11.07 -8.27
C ARG A 72 3.06 11.74 -7.59
N GLU A 73 3.70 12.66 -8.28
CA GLU A 73 4.75 13.50 -7.68
C GLU A 73 4.16 14.40 -6.59
N ASP A 74 5.01 14.76 -5.64
CA ASP A 74 4.78 15.92 -4.78
C ASP A 74 5.62 17.08 -5.29
N ASP A 75 4.97 18.12 -5.82
CA ASP A 75 5.66 19.28 -6.38
C ASP A 75 6.31 20.17 -5.30
N THR A 76 6.07 19.89 -4.02
CA THR A 76 6.65 20.63 -2.88
C THR A 76 7.95 20.02 -2.35
N ILE A 77 8.30 18.81 -2.78
CA ILE A 77 9.48 18.05 -2.33
C ILE A 77 10.23 17.53 -3.56
N GLU A 78 11.52 17.84 -3.70
CA GLU A 78 12.32 17.53 -4.91
C GLU A 78 12.15 16.08 -5.39
N ASN A 79 12.25 15.13 -4.46
CA ASN A 79 12.10 13.69 -4.69
C ASN A 79 10.83 13.12 -4.04
N GLY A 80 9.76 13.91 -3.99
CA GLY A 80 8.52 13.57 -3.31
C GLY A 80 7.56 12.72 -4.14
N ILE A 81 6.93 11.73 -3.50
CA ILE A 81 5.86 10.91 -4.07
C ILE A 81 4.68 10.82 -3.10
N ASN A 82 3.48 11.05 -3.63
CA ASN A 82 2.22 10.83 -2.93
C ASN A 82 1.60 9.50 -3.36
N MET A 83 1.04 8.75 -2.41
CA MET A 83 0.33 7.48 -2.66
C MET A 83 -0.88 7.32 -1.74
N TRP A 84 -1.79 6.44 -2.15
CA TRP A 84 -2.92 5.96 -1.38
C TRP A 84 -2.87 4.45 -1.29
N ILE A 85 -2.85 3.92 -0.07
CA ILE A 85 -2.72 2.48 0.20
C ILE A 85 -3.94 2.01 0.96
N VAL A 86 -4.48 0.84 0.59
CA VAL A 86 -5.62 0.22 1.28
C VAL A 86 -5.40 -1.28 1.39
N SER A 87 -5.67 -1.84 2.59
CA SER A 87 -5.68 -3.30 2.79
C SER A 87 -6.66 -3.69 3.90
N ASP A 88 -7.14 -4.94 3.87
CA ASP A 88 -7.95 -5.49 4.95
C ASP A 88 -7.11 -5.65 6.22
N ASN A 89 -7.45 -4.84 7.23
CA ASN A 89 -6.71 -4.75 8.49
C ASN A 89 -6.89 -5.99 9.40
N LEU A 90 -7.85 -6.88 9.13
CA LEU A 90 -7.99 -8.15 9.84
C LEU A 90 -7.25 -9.29 9.14
N ARG A 91 -7.02 -9.18 7.83
CA ARG A 91 -6.25 -10.14 7.03
C ARG A 91 -4.78 -9.76 6.98
N LYS A 92 -4.34 -9.04 5.95
CA LYS A 92 -2.92 -8.67 5.78
C LYS A 92 -2.42 -7.80 6.93
N GLY A 93 -3.30 -7.02 7.57
CA GLY A 93 -2.96 -6.28 8.78
C GLY A 93 -2.86 -7.12 10.07
N ALA A 94 -3.33 -8.38 10.08
CA ALA A 94 -3.32 -9.24 11.26
C ALA A 94 -3.19 -10.74 10.93
N ALA A 95 -4.32 -11.43 10.72
CA ALA A 95 -4.37 -12.89 10.72
C ALA A 95 -3.57 -13.54 9.58
N LEU A 96 -3.71 -13.04 8.35
CA LEU A 96 -2.97 -13.58 7.19
C LEU A 96 -1.47 -13.40 7.38
N ASN A 97 -1.04 -12.23 7.87
CA ASN A 97 0.38 -11.96 8.05
C ASN A 97 1.00 -12.89 9.11
N ALA A 98 0.26 -13.22 10.17
CA ALA A 98 0.69 -14.21 11.16
C ALA A 98 0.84 -15.61 10.55
N VAL A 99 -0.12 -16.05 9.72
CA VAL A 99 -0.05 -17.34 9.01
C VAL A 99 1.14 -17.37 8.04
N GLN A 100 1.34 -16.32 7.24
CA GLN A 100 2.46 -16.23 6.29
C GLN A 100 3.82 -16.28 6.98
N ILE A 101 3.95 -15.68 8.17
CA ILE A 101 5.17 -15.81 8.99
C ILE A 101 5.38 -17.27 9.42
N ALA A 102 4.33 -17.96 9.88
CA ALA A 102 4.43 -19.36 10.27
C ALA A 102 4.79 -20.27 9.08
N GLU A 103 4.18 -20.06 7.92
CA GLU A 103 4.52 -20.76 6.67
C GLU A 103 5.99 -20.55 6.31
N LYS A 104 6.50 -19.31 6.43
CA LYS A 104 7.90 -19.01 6.12
C LYS A 104 8.86 -19.71 7.08
N LEU A 105 8.53 -19.79 8.37
CA LEU A 105 9.34 -20.52 9.35
C LEU A 105 9.41 -22.02 9.04
N ILE A 106 8.30 -22.60 8.58
CA ILE A 106 8.27 -24.01 8.15
C ILE A 106 9.12 -24.21 6.89
N GLU A 107 9.01 -23.30 5.90
CA GLU A 107 9.83 -23.34 4.69
C GLU A 107 11.33 -23.29 5.01
N MET A 108 11.74 -22.45 5.97
CA MET A 108 13.14 -22.31 6.37
C MET A 108 13.68 -23.45 7.24
N ALA A 109 12.80 -24.24 7.85
CA ALA A 109 13.17 -25.39 8.68
C ALA A 109 13.40 -26.67 7.85
N ASN A 110 12.99 -26.66 6.59
CA ASN A 110 13.22 -27.73 5.62
C ASN A 110 14.40 -27.40 4.71
#